data_AF-A0A229UGI4-F1
#
_entry.id   AF-A0A229UGI4-F1
#
_cell.length_a   1.000
_cell.length_b   1.000
_cell.length_c   1.000
_cell.angle_alpha   90.00
_cell.angle_beta   90.00
_cell.angle_gamma   90.00
#
_symmetry.space_group_name_H-M   'P 1'
#
loop_
_entity.id
_entity.type
_entity.pdbx_description
1 polymer ?
#
loop_
_entity_poly.entity_id
_entity_poly.type
_entity_poly.pdbx_seq_one_letter_code
_entity_poly.pdbx_strand_id
1 'polypeptide(L)'
;MNKISFEGMNELIQDTTNAYINNIPQINGEDKVINVTDTLASKILLGVYGNVPAYDRYLKAALKIHGIKQQFDEESLMEIVDFYNLNRDQFEMCQRLFREEGSTYTSMKLVDMYFWQVGFFMDNPDAYSEELIKINEFAAGFTSVRSSVQANNVSKNDGLTGKIREHIIETLNQAKAHGGISIDLRSGDIHKKLNLANRMPSVCSAMVSLGGFEYEIINDTPSGASSTKVVRYILK
;
A
#
# COMPACT_ATOMS: atom_id res chain seq x y z
N MET A 1 5.75 13.86 1.20
CA MET A 1 6.47 12.61 0.87
C MET A 1 5.88 12.07 -0.42
N ASN A 2 6.69 11.91 -1.45
CA ASN A 2 6.25 11.29 -2.70
C ASN A 2 5.85 9.85 -2.41
N LYS A 3 4.62 9.47 -2.76
CA LYS A 3 4.20 8.08 -2.81
C LYS A 3 5.12 7.39 -3.82
N ILE A 4 5.93 6.43 -3.37
CA ILE A 4 6.59 5.51 -4.29
C ILE A 4 5.43 4.75 -4.96
N SER A 5 5.19 5.04 -6.24
CA SER A 5 4.25 4.26 -7.05
C SER A 5 5.06 3.11 -7.66
N PHE A 6 4.55 1.89 -7.57
CA PHE A 6 5.08 0.72 -8.28
C PHE A 6 4.47 0.63 -9.69
N GLU A 7 3.96 1.73 -10.22
CA GLU A 7 3.34 1.78 -11.54
C GLU A 7 4.36 1.37 -12.61
N GLY A 8 4.06 0.30 -13.34
CA GLY A 8 4.95 -0.28 -14.34
C GLY A 8 5.82 -1.42 -13.82
N MET A 9 5.69 -1.85 -12.56
CA MET A 9 6.44 -2.99 -12.04
C MET A 9 5.93 -4.31 -12.59
N ASN A 10 4.62 -4.46 -12.82
CA ASN A 10 4.09 -5.61 -13.54
C ASN A 10 4.64 -5.69 -14.98
N GLU A 11 4.79 -4.53 -15.64
CA GLU A 11 5.42 -4.46 -16.97
C GLU A 11 6.90 -4.84 -16.91
N LEU A 12 7.66 -4.32 -15.94
CA LEU A 12 9.06 -4.67 -15.74
C LEU A 12 9.27 -6.18 -15.45
N ILE A 13 8.37 -6.80 -14.68
CA ILE A 13 8.37 -8.25 -14.42
C ILE A 13 8.14 -9.02 -15.73
N GLN A 14 7.18 -8.57 -16.55
CA GLN A 14 6.88 -9.19 -17.84
C GLN A 14 8.03 -9.02 -18.83
N ASP A 15 8.63 -7.84 -18.91
CA ASP A 15 9.76 -7.54 -19.78
C ASP A 15 11.00 -8.35 -19.39
N THR A 16 11.28 -8.48 -18.08
CA THR A 16 12.37 -9.33 -17.59
C THR A 16 12.15 -10.78 -17.98
N THR A 17 10.92 -11.27 -17.86
CA THR A 17 10.54 -12.63 -18.27
C THR A 17 10.73 -12.84 -19.76
N ASN A 18 10.22 -11.93 -20.58
CA ASN A 18 10.35 -11.96 -22.04
C ASN A 18 11.82 -11.89 -22.47
N ALA A 19 12.60 -10.99 -21.87
CA ALA A 19 14.01 -10.84 -22.16
C ALA A 19 14.79 -12.11 -21.86
N TYR A 20 14.52 -12.78 -20.73
CA TYR A 20 15.17 -14.05 -20.41
C TYR A 20 14.81 -15.15 -21.41
N ILE A 21 13.52 -15.33 -21.73
CA ILE A 21 13.05 -16.35 -22.68
C ILE A 21 13.66 -16.12 -24.07
N ASN A 22 13.71 -14.87 -24.53
CA ASN A 22 14.17 -14.55 -25.88
C ASN A 22 15.69 -14.65 -26.05
N ASN A 23 16.47 -14.54 -24.97
CA ASN A 23 17.93 -14.51 -25.04
C ASN A 23 18.60 -15.79 -24.52
N ILE A 24 17.88 -16.66 -23.83
CA ILE A 24 18.41 -17.92 -23.29
C ILE A 24 17.71 -19.10 -23.98
N PRO A 25 18.17 -19.53 -25.18
CA PRO A 25 17.56 -20.65 -25.90
C PRO A 25 17.94 -22.02 -25.31
N GLN A 26 19.05 -22.09 -24.57
CA GLN A 26 19.64 -23.32 -24.07
C GLN A 26 19.95 -23.27 -22.58
N ILE A 27 19.70 -24.38 -21.89
CA ILE A 27 20.12 -24.59 -20.50
C ILE A 27 20.99 -25.86 -20.47
N ASN A 28 22.21 -25.76 -19.94
CA ASN A 28 23.18 -26.87 -19.90
C ASN A 28 23.45 -27.50 -21.29
N GLY A 29 23.36 -26.71 -22.37
CA GLY A 29 23.61 -27.17 -23.74
C GLY A 29 22.41 -27.83 -24.43
N GLU A 30 21.24 -27.89 -23.78
CA GLU A 30 20.01 -28.44 -24.36
C GLU A 30 19.01 -27.32 -24.66
N ASP A 31 18.40 -27.37 -25.84
CA ASP A 31 17.28 -26.50 -26.20
C ASP A 31 16.09 -26.82 -25.28
N LYS A 32 15.60 -25.81 -24.56
CA LYS A 32 14.54 -26.00 -23.58
C LYS A 32 13.54 -24.86 -23.65
N VAL A 33 12.24 -25.21 -23.64
CA VAL A 33 11.19 -24.21 -23.41
C VAL A 33 11.32 -23.75 -21.96
N ILE A 34 11.80 -22.52 -21.77
CA ILE A 34 12.02 -21.96 -20.44
C ILE A 34 10.71 -21.37 -19.92
N ASN A 35 10.27 -21.87 -18.77
CA ASN A 35 9.27 -21.18 -17.97
C ASN A 35 9.98 -20.38 -16.88
N VAL A 36 9.93 -19.05 -16.96
CA VAL A 36 10.53 -18.16 -15.98
C VAL A 36 9.59 -18.09 -14.78
N THR A 37 10.03 -18.65 -13.65
CA THR A 37 9.29 -18.57 -12.38
C THR A 37 9.43 -17.18 -11.75
N ASP A 38 8.49 -16.79 -10.89
CA ASP A 38 8.61 -15.58 -10.05
C ASP A 38 9.95 -15.53 -9.31
N THR A 39 10.41 -16.67 -8.79
CA THR A 39 11.69 -16.79 -8.10
C THR A 39 12.86 -16.40 -9.01
N LEU A 40 12.83 -16.83 -10.27
CA LEU A 40 13.87 -16.50 -11.25
C LEU A 40 13.78 -15.02 -11.65
N ALA A 41 12.59 -14.54 -12.00
CA ALA A 41 12.37 -13.15 -12.40
C ALA A 41 12.77 -12.16 -11.30
N SER A 42 12.33 -12.39 -10.06
CA SER A 42 12.67 -11.55 -8.91
C SER A 42 14.16 -11.58 -8.56
N LYS A 43 14.85 -12.72 -8.71
CA LYS A 43 16.32 -12.80 -8.52
C LYS A 43 17.08 -12.00 -9.57
N ILE A 44 16.62 -12.02 -10.82
CA ILE A 44 17.19 -11.18 -11.89
C ILE A 44 17.00 -9.70 -11.53
N LEU A 45 15.77 -9.29 -11.17
CA LEU A 45 15.46 -7.91 -10.81
C LEU A 45 16.23 -7.42 -9.59
N LEU A 46 16.36 -8.25 -8.55
CA LEU A 46 17.19 -7.97 -7.38
C LEU A 46 18.66 -7.77 -7.78
N GLY A 47 19.20 -8.65 -8.62
CA GLY A 47 20.61 -8.59 -9.05
C GLY A 47 20.93 -7.40 -9.95
N VAL A 48 20.01 -7.03 -10.84
CA VAL A 48 20.21 -5.95 -11.82
C VAL A 48 19.89 -4.57 -11.24
N TYR A 49 18.75 -4.44 -10.57
CA TYR A 49 18.24 -3.14 -10.10
C TYR A 49 18.23 -3.00 -8.59
N GLY A 50 18.15 -4.11 -7.85
CA GLY A 50 18.00 -4.07 -6.40
C GLY A 50 16.69 -3.40 -5.95
N ASN A 51 15.64 -3.46 -6.77
CA ASN A 51 14.35 -2.77 -6.57
C ASN A 51 13.22 -3.69 -6.06
N VAL A 52 13.46 -5.00 -6.01
CA VAL A 52 12.56 -6.01 -5.42
C VAL A 52 13.40 -7.05 -4.69
N PRO A 53 12.87 -7.73 -3.66
CA PRO A 53 13.56 -8.85 -3.03
C PRO A 53 13.35 -10.15 -3.84
N ALA A 54 14.11 -11.20 -3.56
CA ALA A 54 13.94 -12.48 -4.25
C ALA A 54 12.75 -13.26 -3.70
N TYR A 55 11.75 -13.56 -4.55
CA TYR A 55 10.53 -14.31 -4.20
C TYR A 55 10.76 -15.83 -4.13
N ASP A 56 11.81 -16.24 -3.43
CA ASP A 56 12.10 -17.64 -3.14
C ASP A 56 11.26 -18.21 -1.99
N ARG A 57 11.52 -19.47 -1.63
CA ARG A 57 10.76 -20.18 -0.58
C ARG A 57 10.93 -19.55 0.80
N TYR A 58 12.09 -18.98 1.11
CA TYR A 58 12.37 -18.40 2.42
C TYR A 58 11.70 -17.06 2.57
N LEU A 59 11.80 -16.21 1.53
CA LEU A 59 11.05 -14.96 1.53
C LEU A 59 9.55 -15.21 1.64
N LYS A 60 8.99 -16.10 0.81
CA LYS A 60 7.54 -16.41 0.83
C LYS A 60 7.07 -16.95 2.19
N ALA A 61 7.86 -17.82 2.82
CA ALA A 61 7.55 -18.34 4.16
C ALA A 61 7.55 -17.21 5.21
N ALA A 62 8.52 -16.31 5.15
CA ALA A 62 8.60 -15.18 6.06
C ALA A 62 7.47 -14.16 5.83
N LEU A 63 7.19 -13.78 4.57
CA LEU A 63 6.06 -12.91 4.24
C LEU A 63 4.75 -13.42 4.83
N LYS A 64 4.53 -14.75 4.76
CA LYS A 64 3.33 -15.38 5.31
C LYS A 64 3.16 -15.13 6.81
N ILE A 65 4.21 -15.28 7.62
CA ILE A 65 4.10 -15.05 9.07
C ILE A 65 3.93 -13.56 9.40
N HIS A 66 4.44 -12.68 8.54
CA HIS A 66 4.26 -11.23 8.64
C HIS A 66 2.92 -10.71 8.09
N GLY A 67 2.03 -11.61 7.65
CA GLY A 67 0.72 -11.23 7.10
C GLY A 67 0.83 -10.49 5.77
N ILE A 68 1.89 -10.74 5.00
CA ILE A 68 2.15 -10.14 3.68
C ILE A 68 1.82 -11.15 2.57
N LYS A 69 1.25 -10.66 1.47
CA LYS A 69 0.95 -11.44 0.26
C LYS A 69 2.21 -12.05 -0.34
N GLN A 70 2.12 -13.30 -0.78
CA GLN A 70 3.27 -14.09 -1.27
C GLN A 70 3.40 -14.08 -2.80
N GLN A 71 2.41 -13.53 -3.50
CA GLN A 71 2.38 -13.36 -4.95
C GLN A 71 3.43 -12.34 -5.36
N PHE A 72 4.12 -12.57 -6.48
CA PHE A 72 5.07 -11.59 -7.00
C PHE A 72 4.35 -10.61 -7.94
N ASP A 73 3.74 -9.59 -7.36
CA ASP A 73 3.00 -8.55 -8.05
C ASP A 73 3.16 -7.19 -7.37
N GLU A 74 2.68 -6.14 -8.03
CA GLU A 74 2.67 -4.76 -7.49
C GLU A 74 2.02 -4.65 -6.11
N GLU A 75 0.97 -5.43 -5.84
CA GLU A 75 0.25 -5.34 -4.59
C GLU A 75 1.10 -5.86 -3.42
N SER A 76 1.67 -7.06 -3.56
CA SER A 76 2.62 -7.63 -2.59
C SER A 76 3.84 -6.73 -2.37
N LEU A 77 4.40 -6.17 -3.44
CA LEU A 77 5.54 -5.25 -3.35
C LEU A 77 5.21 -3.99 -2.55
N MET A 78 4.00 -3.45 -2.70
CA MET A 78 3.53 -2.33 -1.88
C MET A 78 3.43 -2.70 -0.40
N GLU A 79 3.00 -3.92 -0.08
CA GLU A 79 2.96 -4.40 1.32
C GLU A 79 4.37 -4.50 1.93
N ILE A 80 5.35 -4.91 1.12
CA ILE A 80 6.76 -4.96 1.51
C ILE A 80 7.32 -3.56 1.73
N VAL A 81 6.91 -2.57 0.92
CA VAL A 81 7.30 -1.18 1.10
C VAL A 81 6.69 -0.60 2.37
N ASP A 82 5.43 -0.93 2.69
CA ASP A 82 4.81 -0.58 3.96
C ASP A 82 5.60 -1.19 5.13
N PHE A 83 5.99 -2.47 5.01
CA PHE A 83 6.85 -3.13 5.99
C PHE A 83 8.19 -2.40 6.18
N TYR A 84 8.87 -2.04 5.10
CA TYR A 84 10.11 -1.28 5.16
C TYR A 84 9.91 0.08 5.84
N ASN A 85 8.88 0.84 5.45
CA ASN A 85 8.64 2.18 5.96
C ASN A 85 8.26 2.20 7.45
N LEU A 86 7.50 1.21 7.91
CA LEU A 86 7.16 1.04 9.33
C LEU A 86 8.39 0.66 10.18
N ASN A 87 9.43 0.11 9.57
CA ASN A 87 10.67 -0.31 10.23
C ASN A 87 11.90 0.44 9.68
N ARG A 88 11.69 1.64 9.14
CA ARG A 88 12.69 2.39 8.36
C ARG A 88 13.94 2.67 9.17
N ASP A 89 13.79 3.07 10.42
CA ASP A 89 14.91 3.43 11.29
C ASP A 89 15.84 2.23 11.55
N GLN A 90 15.26 1.04 11.73
CA GLN A 90 16.01 -0.21 11.91
C GLN A 90 16.75 -0.58 10.62
N PHE A 91 16.09 -0.48 9.47
CA PHE A 91 16.72 -0.73 8.17
C PHE A 91 17.83 0.27 7.86
N GLU A 92 17.66 1.57 8.15
CA GLU A 92 18.68 2.59 7.95
C GLU A 92 19.86 2.44 8.91
N MET A 93 19.61 2.00 10.14
CA MET A 93 20.68 1.62 11.06
C MET A 93 21.49 0.44 10.50
N CYS A 94 20.81 -0.62 10.04
CA CYS A 94 21.46 -1.76 9.41
C CYS A 94 22.25 -1.36 8.14
N GLN A 95 21.68 -0.48 7.31
CA GLN A 95 22.35 0.04 6.12
C GLN A 95 23.64 0.80 6.46
N ARG A 96 23.65 1.58 7.55
CA ARG A 96 24.84 2.30 8.01
C ARG A 96 25.95 1.35 8.45
N LEU A 97 25.62 0.29 9.18
CA LEU A 97 26.59 -0.72 9.61
C LEU A 97 27.31 -1.35 8.39
N PHE A 98 26.56 -1.78 7.38
CA PHE A 98 27.17 -2.31 6.16
C PHE A 98 28.00 -1.27 5.41
N ARG A 99 27.57 -0.02 5.40
CA ARG A 99 28.31 1.07 4.75
C ARG A 99 29.66 1.32 5.43
N GLU A 100 29.71 1.25 6.76
CA GLU A 100 30.95 1.37 7.54
C GLU A 100 31.91 0.20 7.25
N GLU A 101 31.38 -0.97 6.92
CA GLU A 101 32.12 -2.16 6.45
C GLU A 101 32.46 -2.12 4.94
N GLY A 102 32.13 -1.04 4.24
CA GLY A 102 32.46 -0.83 2.82
C GLY A 102 31.41 -1.34 1.83
N SER A 103 30.25 -1.80 2.28
CA SER A 103 29.16 -2.31 1.43
C SER A 103 27.96 -1.35 1.41
N THR A 104 27.45 -1.01 0.23
CA THR A 104 26.22 -0.20 0.10
C THR A 104 25.11 -1.04 -0.49
N TYR A 105 24.11 -1.37 0.32
CA TYR A 105 22.93 -2.13 -0.12
C TYR A 105 21.73 -1.24 -0.36
N THR A 106 20.91 -1.60 -1.36
CA THR A 106 19.61 -0.95 -1.58
C THR A 106 18.63 -1.35 -0.47
N SER A 107 17.57 -0.55 -0.30
CA SER A 107 16.50 -0.87 0.66
C SER A 107 15.91 -2.25 0.44
N MET A 108 15.64 -2.63 -0.82
CA MET A 108 15.08 -3.95 -1.12
C MET A 108 16.08 -5.10 -0.95
N LYS A 109 17.39 -4.82 -1.05
CA LYS A 109 18.38 -5.83 -0.68
C LYS A 109 18.43 -6.09 0.83
N LEU A 110 18.22 -5.08 1.66
CA LEU A 110 18.12 -5.27 3.12
C LEU A 110 16.86 -6.04 3.49
N VAL A 111 15.74 -5.72 2.84
CA VAL A 111 14.48 -6.47 2.99
C VAL A 111 14.65 -7.94 2.59
N ASP A 112 15.31 -8.19 1.45
CA ASP A 112 15.67 -9.53 0.98
C ASP A 112 16.47 -10.30 2.05
N MET A 113 17.52 -9.69 2.58
CA MET A 113 18.35 -10.31 3.63
C MET A 113 17.55 -10.61 4.91
N TYR A 114 16.69 -9.69 5.34
CA TYR A 114 15.84 -9.89 6.51
C TYR A 114 14.89 -11.08 6.32
N PHE A 115 14.09 -11.09 5.26
CA PHE A 115 13.11 -12.15 5.05
C PHE A 115 13.77 -13.50 4.73
N TRP A 116 14.92 -13.48 4.06
CA TRP A 116 15.73 -14.68 3.87
C TRP A 116 16.19 -15.25 5.21
N GLN A 117 16.69 -14.42 6.12
CA GLN A 117 17.16 -14.84 7.45
C GLN A 117 16.01 -15.45 8.28
N VAL A 118 14.84 -14.81 8.25
CA VAL A 118 13.64 -15.34 8.90
C VAL A 118 13.27 -16.71 8.34
N GLY A 119 13.20 -16.85 7.00
CA GLY A 119 12.90 -18.12 6.37
C GLY A 119 13.94 -19.20 6.65
N PHE A 120 15.23 -18.84 6.75
CA PHE A 120 16.30 -19.74 7.15
C PHE A 120 16.12 -20.24 8.59
N PHE A 121 15.77 -19.35 9.54
CA PHE A 121 15.46 -19.76 10.91
C PHE A 121 14.26 -20.71 10.98
N MET A 122 13.22 -20.46 10.19
CA MET A 122 12.05 -21.34 10.09
C MET A 122 12.39 -22.74 9.58
N ASP A 123 13.41 -22.86 8.71
CA ASP A 123 13.92 -24.15 8.21
C ASP A 123 14.81 -24.86 9.23
N ASN A 124 15.25 -24.17 10.30
CA ASN A 124 16.17 -24.66 11.32
C ASN A 124 15.67 -24.37 12.76
N PRO A 125 14.43 -24.76 13.12
CA PRO A 125 13.78 -24.29 14.35
C PRO A 125 14.49 -24.73 15.64
N ASP A 126 15.15 -25.88 15.64
CA ASP A 126 15.88 -26.39 16.81
C ASP A 126 17.06 -25.49 17.21
N ALA A 127 17.67 -24.82 16.23
CA ALA A 127 18.82 -23.94 16.45
C ALA A 127 18.42 -22.49 16.76
N TYR A 128 17.20 -22.08 16.38
CA TYR A 128 16.77 -20.67 16.39
C TYR A 128 15.41 -20.45 17.06
N SER A 129 15.05 -21.29 18.02
CA SER A 129 13.74 -21.24 18.67
C SER A 129 13.47 -19.91 19.39
N GLU A 130 14.48 -19.33 20.04
CA GLU A 130 14.37 -18.03 20.71
C GLU A 130 14.15 -16.88 19.73
N GLU A 131 14.88 -16.87 18.61
CA GLU A 131 14.73 -15.90 17.54
C GLU A 131 13.35 -16.01 16.90
N LEU A 132 12.87 -17.23 16.64
CA LEU A 132 11.54 -17.48 16.08
C LEU A 132 10.42 -17.00 17.00
N ILE A 133 10.55 -17.14 18.31
CA ILE A 133 9.58 -16.57 19.26
C ILE A 133 9.51 -15.05 19.10
N LYS A 134 10.66 -14.36 19.12
CA LYS A 134 10.74 -12.90 18.98
C LYS A 134 10.17 -12.42 17.63
N ILE A 135 10.48 -13.16 16.55
CA ILE A 135 9.97 -12.84 15.20
C ILE A 135 8.45 -12.99 15.15
N ASN A 136 7.88 -14.05 15.74
CA ASN A 136 6.43 -14.25 15.75
C ASN A 136 5.72 -13.18 16.57
N GLU A 137 6.27 -12.78 17.72
CA GLU A 137 5.75 -11.68 18.54
C GLU A 137 5.76 -10.35 17.76
N PHE A 138 6.89 -10.04 17.11
CA PHE A 138 7.00 -8.87 16.25
C PHE A 138 6.03 -8.91 15.06
N ALA A 139 5.89 -10.05 14.39
CA ALA A 139 4.98 -10.22 13.26
C ALA A 139 3.50 -10.05 13.64
N ALA A 140 3.11 -10.55 14.82
CA ALA A 140 1.77 -10.34 15.37
C ALA A 140 1.49 -8.85 15.65
N GLY A 141 2.45 -8.15 16.26
CA GLY A 141 2.36 -6.70 16.48
C GLY A 141 2.29 -5.91 15.16
N PHE A 142 3.12 -6.28 14.19
CA PHE A 142 3.15 -5.64 12.87
C PHE A 142 1.81 -5.75 12.15
N THR A 143 1.18 -6.93 12.14
CA THR A 143 -0.11 -7.15 11.47
C THR A 143 -1.19 -6.21 12.05
N SER A 144 -1.21 -6.05 13.38
CA SER A 144 -2.14 -5.12 14.04
C SER A 144 -1.91 -3.66 13.64
N VAL A 145 -0.64 -3.21 13.66
CA VAL A 145 -0.27 -1.84 13.24
C VAL A 145 -0.61 -1.62 11.77
N ARG A 146 -0.27 -2.57 10.90
CA ARG A 146 -0.54 -2.51 9.47
C ARG A 146 -2.04 -2.42 9.17
N SER A 147 -2.88 -3.22 9.83
CA SER A 147 -4.34 -3.12 9.67
C SER A 147 -4.87 -1.75 10.11
N SER A 148 -4.31 -1.15 11.18
CA SER A 148 -4.70 0.20 11.61
C SER A 148 -4.25 1.28 10.62
N VAL A 149 -3.05 1.15 10.05
CA VAL A 149 -2.50 2.07 9.05
C VAL A 149 -3.25 1.93 7.73
N GLN A 150 -3.62 0.71 7.32
CA GLN A 150 -4.47 0.48 6.15
C GLN A 150 -5.89 0.97 6.36
N ALA A 151 -6.51 0.80 7.53
CA ALA A 151 -7.81 1.42 7.81
C ALA A 151 -7.75 2.96 7.72
N ASN A 152 -6.66 3.55 8.22
CA ASN A 152 -6.39 4.99 8.12
C ASN A 152 -5.92 5.46 6.73
N ASN A 153 -5.42 4.56 5.88
CA ASN A 153 -5.01 4.86 4.51
C ASN A 153 -6.11 4.56 3.50
N VAL A 154 -7.03 3.63 3.77
CA VAL A 154 -8.27 3.40 3.01
C VAL A 154 -9.17 4.64 3.11
N SER A 155 -9.17 5.34 4.25
CA SER A 155 -9.81 6.66 4.35
C SER A 155 -9.08 7.76 3.55
N LYS A 156 -7.79 7.59 3.23
CA LYS A 156 -6.97 8.52 2.41
C LYS A 156 -6.83 8.13 0.93
N ASN A 157 -7.21 6.91 0.53
CA ASN A 157 -7.12 6.39 -0.84
C ASN A 157 -8.46 6.39 -1.58
N ASP A 158 -9.49 7.03 -1.02
CA ASP A 158 -10.72 7.24 -1.73
C ASP A 158 -10.45 8.31 -2.82
N GLY A 159 -10.88 8.06 -4.06
CA GLY A 159 -10.50 8.84 -5.25
C GLY A 159 -10.96 10.31 -5.20
N LEU A 160 -11.38 10.89 -6.32
CA LEU A 160 -11.93 12.25 -6.28
C LEU A 160 -13.17 12.34 -5.34
N THR A 161 -13.93 11.24 -5.19
CA THR A 161 -15.01 11.09 -4.20
C THR A 161 -14.51 11.14 -2.75
N GLY A 162 -13.33 10.57 -2.47
CA GLY A 162 -12.71 10.60 -1.15
C GLY A 162 -12.32 11.98 -0.70
N LYS A 163 -11.67 12.73 -1.57
CA LYS A 163 -11.33 14.14 -1.33
C LYS A 163 -12.58 14.99 -1.06
N ILE A 164 -13.69 14.69 -1.74
CA ILE A 164 -14.98 15.35 -1.49
C ILE A 164 -15.48 14.99 -0.09
N ARG A 165 -15.46 13.70 0.30
CA ARG A 165 -15.89 13.26 1.64
C ARG A 165 -15.03 13.86 2.75
N GLU A 166 -13.71 13.85 2.60
CA GLU A 166 -12.75 14.44 3.53
C GLU A 166 -13.03 15.94 3.73
N HIS A 167 -13.20 16.69 2.64
CA HIS A 167 -13.54 18.11 2.70
C HIS A 167 -14.86 18.37 3.44
N ILE A 168 -15.87 17.53 3.21
CA ILE A 168 -17.14 17.63 3.93
C ILE A 168 -16.91 17.37 5.43
N ILE A 169 -16.24 16.27 5.79
CA ILE A 169 -15.96 15.90 7.18
C ILE A 169 -15.17 17.02 7.90
N GLU A 170 -14.14 17.59 7.27
CA GLU A 170 -13.41 18.72 7.82
C GLU A 170 -14.31 19.92 8.09
N THR A 171 -15.21 20.24 7.15
CA THR A 171 -16.17 21.34 7.30
C THR A 171 -17.14 21.08 8.47
N LEU A 172 -17.62 19.83 8.61
CA LEU A 172 -18.48 19.44 9.73
C LEU A 172 -17.76 19.55 11.08
N ASN A 173 -16.52 19.04 11.15
CA ASN A 173 -15.71 19.10 12.37
C ASN A 173 -15.36 20.53 12.77
N GLN A 174 -15.05 21.41 11.80
CA GLN A 174 -14.84 22.82 12.06
C GLN A 174 -16.11 23.48 12.59
N ALA A 175 -17.27 23.24 11.97
CA ALA A 175 -18.53 23.79 12.44
C ALA A 175 -18.88 23.32 13.87
N LYS A 176 -18.62 22.04 14.17
CA LYS A 176 -18.78 21.47 15.52
C LYS A 176 -17.84 22.11 16.53
N ALA A 177 -16.57 22.31 16.18
CA ALA A 177 -15.58 22.96 17.06
C ALA A 177 -15.96 24.41 17.41
N HIS A 178 -16.72 25.09 16.53
CA HIS A 178 -17.26 26.42 16.78
C HIS A 178 -18.63 26.40 17.50
N GLY A 179 -19.07 25.25 18.01
CA GLY A 179 -20.32 25.11 18.77
C GLY A 179 -21.59 25.06 17.92
N GLY A 180 -21.48 24.80 16.62
CA GLY A 180 -22.65 24.61 15.75
C GLY A 180 -23.42 23.33 16.10
N ILE A 181 -24.75 23.42 16.12
CA ILE A 181 -25.66 22.27 16.37
C ILE A 181 -26.02 21.58 15.04
N SER A 182 -26.02 22.32 13.94
CA SER A 182 -26.22 21.81 12.59
C SER A 182 -25.53 22.70 11.56
N ILE A 183 -25.31 22.17 10.36
CA ILE A 183 -24.76 22.92 9.23
C ILE A 183 -25.40 22.48 7.92
N ASP A 184 -25.74 23.44 7.07
CA ASP A 184 -26.31 23.22 5.75
C ASP A 184 -25.22 23.33 4.69
N LEU A 185 -24.99 22.23 3.95
CA LEU A 185 -24.03 22.19 2.86
C LEU A 185 -24.74 22.09 1.52
N ARG A 186 -24.31 22.91 0.56
CA ARG A 186 -24.83 22.89 -0.82
C ARG A 186 -23.82 22.24 -1.76
N SER A 187 -24.31 21.32 -2.60
CA SER A 187 -23.51 20.59 -3.59
C SER A 187 -22.71 21.53 -4.51
N GLY A 188 -23.36 22.56 -5.06
CA GLY A 188 -22.72 23.53 -5.96
C GLY A 188 -21.59 24.36 -5.32
N ASP A 189 -21.65 24.62 -4.02
CA ASP A 189 -20.63 25.40 -3.32
C ASP A 189 -19.38 24.54 -3.06
N ILE A 190 -19.58 23.25 -2.74
CA ILE A 190 -18.50 22.27 -2.66
C ILE A 190 -17.83 22.07 -4.03
N HIS A 191 -18.62 21.99 -5.11
CA HIS A 191 -18.10 21.92 -6.47
C HIS A 191 -17.21 23.12 -6.82
N LYS A 192 -17.61 24.34 -6.45
CA LYS A 192 -16.80 25.55 -6.66
C LYS A 192 -15.53 25.54 -5.82
N LYS A 193 -15.65 25.19 -4.54
CA LYS A 193 -14.54 25.25 -3.58
C LYS A 193 -13.43 24.25 -3.89
N LEU A 194 -13.80 23.07 -4.41
CA LEU A 194 -12.87 22.04 -4.85
C LEU A 194 -12.45 22.16 -6.32
N ASN A 195 -12.86 23.23 -7.02
CA ASN A 195 -12.58 23.49 -8.43
C ASN A 195 -12.98 22.33 -9.37
N LEU A 196 -14.18 21.78 -9.15
CA LEU A 196 -14.71 20.60 -9.83
C LEU A 196 -15.66 20.94 -10.98
N ALA A 197 -15.56 22.15 -11.55
CA ALA A 197 -16.58 22.71 -12.45
C ALA A 197 -16.84 21.90 -13.74
N ASN A 198 -15.95 20.97 -14.12
CA ASN A 198 -16.04 20.16 -15.35
C ASN A 198 -15.55 18.70 -15.18
N ARG A 199 -15.66 18.11 -13.99
CA ARG A 199 -15.17 16.74 -13.72
C ARG A 199 -16.18 15.91 -12.94
N MET A 200 -16.32 14.62 -13.30
CA MET A 200 -16.91 13.58 -12.43
C MET A 200 -15.94 13.28 -11.27
N PRO A 201 -16.39 12.98 -10.03
CA PRO A 201 -17.68 12.41 -9.61
C PRO A 201 -18.66 13.42 -8.99
N SER A 202 -19.89 12.97 -8.79
CA SER A 202 -21.01 13.77 -8.25
C SER A 202 -20.86 14.00 -6.73
N VAL A 203 -20.71 15.27 -6.33
CA VAL A 203 -20.72 15.67 -4.92
C VAL A 203 -22.01 15.23 -4.22
N CYS A 204 -23.15 15.22 -4.92
CA CYS A 204 -24.46 14.85 -4.37
C CYS A 204 -24.47 13.45 -3.75
N SER A 205 -23.78 12.49 -4.37
CA SER A 205 -23.68 11.11 -3.86
C SER A 205 -22.72 11.03 -2.66
N ALA A 206 -21.62 11.78 -2.70
CA ALA A 206 -20.67 11.85 -1.59
C ALA A 206 -21.34 12.41 -0.32
N MET A 207 -22.17 13.45 -0.46
CA MET A 207 -22.89 14.07 0.66
C MET A 207 -23.80 13.09 1.41
N VAL A 208 -24.49 12.19 0.71
CA VAL A 208 -25.45 11.25 1.31
C VAL A 208 -24.85 9.89 1.68
N SER A 209 -23.55 9.68 1.42
CA SER A 209 -22.83 8.43 1.71
C SER A 209 -21.80 8.57 2.84
N LEU A 210 -21.86 9.66 3.60
CA LEU A 210 -21.02 9.87 4.78
C LEU A 210 -21.54 9.04 5.96
N GLY A 211 -20.85 7.95 6.27
CA GLY A 211 -21.14 7.15 7.45
C GLY A 211 -20.89 7.94 8.74
N GLY A 212 -21.74 7.73 9.75
CA GLY A 212 -21.55 8.30 11.10
C GLY A 212 -22.08 9.72 11.33
N PHE A 213 -22.72 10.35 10.33
CA PHE A 213 -23.37 11.65 10.48
C PHE A 213 -24.87 11.55 10.20
N GLU A 214 -25.69 12.07 11.10
CA GLU A 214 -27.13 12.23 10.86
C GLU A 214 -27.36 13.44 9.95
N TYR A 215 -28.25 13.29 8.96
CA TYR A 215 -28.53 14.34 8.00
C TYR A 215 -29.99 14.36 7.52
N GLU A 216 -30.42 15.52 7.03
CA GLU A 216 -31.71 15.75 6.39
C GLU A 216 -31.50 16.42 5.02
N ILE A 217 -32.30 16.04 4.02
CA ILE A 217 -32.26 16.67 2.69
C ILE A 217 -33.22 17.86 2.69
N ILE A 218 -32.66 19.08 2.61
CA ILE A 218 -33.44 20.33 2.64
C ILE A 218 -33.95 20.69 1.25
N ASN A 219 -33.15 20.43 0.22
CA ASN A 219 -33.51 20.69 -1.16
C ASN A 219 -32.87 19.66 -2.07
N ASP A 220 -33.66 19.11 -3.00
CA ASP A 220 -33.16 18.20 -4.03
C ASP A 220 -34.08 18.22 -5.26
N THR A 221 -33.53 17.81 -6.40
CA THR A 221 -34.30 17.56 -7.62
C THR A 221 -34.79 16.10 -7.65
N PRO A 222 -35.86 15.76 -8.39
CA PRO A 222 -36.34 14.38 -8.51
C PRO A 222 -35.28 13.37 -8.99
N SER A 223 -34.25 13.81 -9.73
CA SER A 223 -33.14 12.97 -10.17
C SER A 223 -32.07 12.71 -9.11
N GLY A 224 -32.10 13.41 -7.96
CA GLY A 224 -31.10 13.31 -6.90
C GLY A 224 -29.72 13.92 -7.23
N ALA A 225 -29.56 14.51 -8.42
CA ALA A 225 -28.28 14.96 -8.98
C ALA A 225 -28.34 16.44 -9.41
N SER A 226 -28.37 17.35 -8.44
CA SER A 226 -28.39 18.80 -8.69
C SER A 226 -27.31 19.57 -7.93
N SER A 227 -26.71 20.58 -8.57
CA SER A 227 -25.84 21.56 -7.91
C SER A 227 -26.58 22.44 -6.89
N THR A 228 -27.92 22.45 -6.91
CA THR A 228 -28.75 23.11 -5.91
C THR A 228 -29.13 22.21 -4.73
N LYS A 229 -28.69 20.94 -4.70
CA LYS A 229 -28.95 20.03 -3.59
C LYS A 229 -28.34 20.59 -2.29
N VAL A 230 -29.14 20.61 -1.23
CA VAL A 230 -28.74 21.06 0.11
C VAL A 230 -29.01 19.95 1.12
N VAL A 231 -27.97 19.60 1.89
CA VAL A 231 -28.04 18.61 2.97
C VAL A 231 -27.69 19.30 4.28
N ARG A 232 -28.58 19.14 5.27
CA ARG A 232 -28.36 19.59 6.65
C ARG A 232 -27.76 18.45 7.44
N TYR A 233 -26.58 18.65 8.03
CA TYR A 233 -25.95 17.70 8.93
C TYR A 233 -26.19 18.11 10.38
N ILE A 234 -26.52 17.15 11.23
CA ILE A 234 -26.65 17.34 12.68
C ILE A 234 -25.28 17.08 13.32
N LEU A 235 -24.76 18.09 14.03
CA LEU A 235 -23.43 18.07 14.63
C LEU A 235 -23.57 17.66 16.10
N LYS A 236 -23.55 16.36 16.36
CA LYS A 236 -23.46 15.78 17.72
C LYS A 236 -22.01 15.70 18.15
#